data_AF-A0A0F9E5M8-F1
#
_entry.id   AF-A0A0F9E5M8-F1
#
_cell.length_a   1.000
_cell.length_b   1.000
_cell.length_c   1.000
_cell.angle_alpha   90.00
_cell.angle_beta   90.00
_cell.angle_gamma   90.00
#
_symmetry.space_group_name_H-M   'P 1'
#
loop_
_entity.id
_entity.type
_entity.pdbx_description
1 polymer ?
#
loop_
_entity_poly.entity_id
_entity_poly.type
_entity_poly.pdbx_seq_one_letter_code
_entity_poly.pdbx_strand_id
1 'polypeptide(L)'
;MAEVFTTPKGFRDPPDMMDFRDDKGWDHKGFTKAEDEWLKELNQWCHDNTDSRSELVGELIRFPRGDGYAQYMVFKTKPLTLLHIPLGDAWDLPDYQMRGLRVKDVKELVRQDRALGDLFR
;
A
#
# COMPACT_ATOMS: atom_id res chain seq x y z
N MET A 1 14.85 -7.17 10.35
CA MET A 1 13.44 -7.60 10.46
C MET A 1 12.61 -6.57 9.72
N ALA A 2 11.50 -6.95 9.08
CA ALA A 2 10.61 -5.95 8.52
C ALA A 2 9.91 -5.23 9.67
N GLU A 3 10.04 -3.91 9.73
CA GLU A 3 9.23 -3.09 10.63
C GLU A 3 7.96 -2.67 9.89
N VAL A 4 6.80 -2.85 10.52
CA VAL A 4 5.52 -2.38 9.99
C VAL A 4 5.06 -1.23 10.85
N PHE A 5 4.70 -0.12 10.22
CA PHE A 5 3.97 0.94 10.92
C PHE A 5 2.74 1.35 10.11
N THR A 6 1.67 1.69 10.82
CA THR A 6 0.43 2.21 10.24
C THR A 6 0.66 3.64 9.72
N THR A 7 -0.25 4.15 8.89
CA THR A 7 -0.20 5.47 8.25
C THR A 7 0.48 6.52 9.14
N PRO A 8 1.55 7.19 8.67
CA PRO A 8 2.41 8.01 9.52
C PRO A 8 1.63 9.16 10.19
N LYS A 9 2.00 9.49 11.43
CA LYS A 9 1.50 10.70 12.11
C LYS A 9 1.81 11.93 11.26
N GLY A 10 0.77 12.59 10.75
CA GLY A 10 0.89 13.81 9.93
C GLY A 10 0.67 13.61 8.43
N PHE A 11 0.44 12.39 7.94
CA PHE A 11 -0.15 12.17 6.62
C PHE A 11 -1.69 12.24 6.72
N ARG A 12 -2.37 12.60 5.62
CA ARG A 12 -3.84 12.70 5.63
C ARG A 12 -4.50 11.33 5.77
N ASP A 13 -5.66 11.31 6.42
CA ASP A 13 -6.47 10.11 6.55
C ASP A 13 -6.91 9.56 5.18
N PRO A 14 -7.10 8.23 5.05
CA PRO A 14 -7.66 7.63 3.85
C PRO A 14 -9.07 8.18 3.57
N PRO A 15 -9.51 8.19 2.30
CA PRO A 15 -10.88 8.59 1.98
C PRO A 15 -11.89 7.70 2.72
N ASP A 16 -12.90 8.31 3.35
CA ASP A 16 -13.99 7.55 3.96
C ASP A 16 -15.02 7.20 2.88
N MET A 17 -15.34 5.92 2.81
CA MET A 17 -16.36 5.36 1.94
C MET A 17 -17.72 6.08 2.06
N MET A 18 -18.06 6.58 3.24
CA MET A 18 -19.33 7.28 3.48
C MET A 18 -19.39 8.66 2.84
N ASP A 19 -18.25 9.29 2.55
CA ASP A 19 -18.19 10.58 1.85
C ASP A 19 -18.63 10.47 0.38
N PHE A 20 -18.67 9.25 -0.16
CA PHE A 20 -19.04 8.95 -1.55
C PHE A 20 -20.45 8.36 -1.66
N ARG A 21 -21.27 8.51 -0.62
CA ARG A 21 -22.66 8.10 -0.61
C ARG A 21 -23.57 9.31 -0.42
N ASP A 22 -24.52 9.49 -1.33
CA ASP A 22 -25.55 10.51 -1.25
C ASP A 22 -26.96 9.90 -1.44
N ASP A 23 -27.97 10.77 -1.51
CA ASP A 23 -29.37 10.38 -1.72
C ASP A 23 -29.61 9.66 -3.07
N LYS A 24 -28.67 9.76 -4.01
CA LYS A 24 -28.74 9.15 -5.35
C LYS A 24 -28.00 7.81 -5.43
N GLY A 25 -27.27 7.44 -4.39
CA GLY A 25 -26.59 6.16 -4.29
C GLY A 25 -25.11 6.31 -3.98
N TRP A 26 -24.30 5.38 -4.50
CA TRP A 26 -22.89 5.26 -4.18
C TRP A 26 -22.03 5.60 -5.39
N ASP A 27 -21.10 6.55 -5.23
CA ASP A 27 -20.14 6.92 -6.26
C ASP A 27 -18.88 6.04 -6.18
N HIS A 28 -19.01 4.82 -6.70
CA HIS A 28 -17.90 3.87 -6.77
C HIS A 28 -16.69 4.45 -7.52
N LYS A 29 -16.92 5.22 -8.59
CA LYS A 29 -15.84 5.74 -9.43
C LYS A 29 -15.09 6.87 -8.73
N GLY A 30 -15.81 7.76 -8.05
CA GLY A 30 -15.23 8.81 -7.23
C GLY A 30 -14.40 8.23 -6.09
N PHE A 31 -14.93 7.21 -5.40
CA PHE A 31 -14.22 6.56 -4.29
C PHE A 31 -12.91 5.91 -4.76
N THR A 32 -12.94 5.07 -5.80
CA THR A 32 -11.73 4.44 -6.35
C THR A 32 -10.71 5.49 -6.82
N LYS A 33 -11.16 6.57 -7.45
CA LYS A 33 -10.25 7.65 -7.87
C LYS A 33 -9.59 8.33 -6.67
N ALA A 34 -10.34 8.56 -5.59
CA ALA A 34 -9.80 9.16 -4.37
C ALA A 34 -8.79 8.25 -3.67
N GLU A 35 -9.02 6.93 -3.66
CA GLU A 35 -8.06 5.93 -3.18
C GLU A 35 -6.76 5.96 -4.01
N ASP A 36 -6.86 5.99 -5.34
CA ASP A 36 -5.70 6.08 -6.24
C ASP A 36 -4.90 7.36 -6.03
N GLU A 37 -5.57 8.49 -5.83
CA GLU A 37 -4.93 9.78 -5.53
C GLU A 37 -4.23 9.74 -4.17
N TRP A 38 -4.87 9.18 -3.14
CA TRP A 38 -4.29 8.99 -1.82
C TRP A 38 -3.04 8.11 -1.87
N LEU A 39 -3.05 7.02 -2.63
CA LEU A 39 -1.89 6.15 -2.82
C LEU A 39 -0.74 6.85 -3.55
N LYS A 40 -1.02 7.69 -4.55
CA LYS A 40 0.00 8.49 -5.24
C LYS A 40 0.64 9.51 -4.31
N GLU A 41 -0.16 10.18 -3.50
CA GLU A 41 0.35 11.13 -2.50
C GLU A 41 1.19 10.42 -1.43
N LEU A 42 0.75 9.24 -0.97
CA LEU A 42 1.51 8.45 -0.01
C LEU A 42 2.85 7.98 -0.61
N ASN A 43 2.86 7.58 -1.87
CA ASN A 43 4.07 7.23 -2.60
C ASN A 43 5.05 8.41 -2.61
N GLN A 44 4.58 9.60 -3.00
CA GLN A 44 5.41 10.81 -2.99
C GLN A 44 5.91 11.13 -1.57
N TRP A 45 5.03 11.04 -0.58
CA TRP A 45 5.40 11.23 0.83
C TRP A 45 6.50 10.26 1.27
N CYS A 46 6.46 8.99 0.85
CA CYS A 46 7.51 8.03 1.16
C CYS A 46 8.86 8.49 0.61
N HIS A 47 8.90 8.97 -0.63
CA HIS A 47 10.13 9.48 -1.25
C HIS A 47 10.68 10.70 -0.54
N ASP A 48 9.80 11.61 -0.08
CA ASP A 48 10.20 12.85 0.57
C ASP A 48 10.68 12.63 2.02
N ASN A 49 10.19 11.58 2.68
CA ASN A 49 10.39 11.34 4.11
C ASN A 49 11.33 10.18 4.44
N THR A 50 11.91 9.52 3.43
CA THR A 50 12.86 8.41 3.62
C THR A 50 14.28 8.78 3.20
N ASP A 51 15.26 8.20 3.87
CA ASP A 51 16.67 8.25 3.47
C ASP A 51 17.02 7.14 2.45
N SER A 52 16.11 6.19 2.21
CA SER A 52 16.31 5.09 1.29
C SER A 52 16.30 5.54 -0.17
N ARG A 53 17.35 5.20 -0.92
CA ARG A 53 17.47 5.46 -2.38
C ARG A 53 17.08 4.28 -3.25
N SER A 54 16.36 3.31 -2.70
CA SER A 54 15.94 2.12 -3.44
C SER A 54 14.81 2.48 -4.40
N GLU A 55 14.86 1.93 -5.62
CA GLU A 55 13.74 1.96 -6.59
C GLU A 55 12.45 1.29 -6.11
N LEU A 56 12.50 0.63 -4.96
CA LEU A 56 11.35 -0.05 -4.36
C LEU A 56 10.56 0.88 -3.46
N VAL A 57 11.12 2.03 -3.06
CA VAL A 57 10.38 3.00 -2.23
C VAL A 57 9.12 3.41 -2.99
N GLY A 58 7.99 3.43 -2.28
CA GLY A 58 6.69 3.77 -2.84
C GLY A 58 6.00 2.63 -3.60
N GLU A 59 6.66 1.50 -3.83
CA GLU A 59 6.02 0.34 -4.45
C GLU A 59 5.02 -0.30 -3.49
N LEU A 60 3.88 -0.72 -4.05
CA LEU A 60 2.82 -1.41 -3.33
C LEU A 60 3.04 -2.92 -3.43
N ILE A 61 2.99 -3.61 -2.30
CA ILE A 61 2.96 -5.07 -2.22
C ILE A 61 1.65 -5.54 -1.62
N ARG A 62 1.13 -6.63 -2.16
CA ARG A 62 -0.19 -7.18 -1.80
C ARG A 62 -0.05 -8.64 -1.39
N PHE A 63 -0.72 -9.00 -0.31
CA PHE A 63 -0.82 -10.38 0.15
C PHE A 63 -2.29 -10.78 0.17
N PRO A 64 -2.68 -11.86 -0.54
CA PRO A 64 -4.08 -12.26 -0.62
C PRO A 64 -4.64 -12.64 0.75
N ARG A 65 -5.82 -12.12 1.09
CA ARG A 65 -6.55 -12.39 2.34
C ARG A 65 -8.06 -12.36 2.09
N GLY A 66 -8.73 -13.49 2.32
CA GLY A 66 -10.16 -13.59 2.06
C GLY A 66 -10.47 -13.26 0.59
N ASP A 67 -11.40 -12.34 0.37
CA ASP A 67 -11.78 -11.81 -0.96
C ASP A 67 -11.01 -10.52 -1.34
N GLY A 68 -9.94 -10.21 -0.61
CA GLY A 68 -9.16 -8.99 -0.80
C GLY A 68 -7.67 -9.19 -0.55
N TYR A 69 -7.01 -8.12 -0.12
CA TYR A 69 -5.56 -8.09 0.08
C TYR A 69 -5.19 -7.33 1.35
N ALA A 70 -4.20 -7.84 2.07
CA ALA A 70 -3.39 -7.03 2.97
C ALA A 70 -2.36 -6.27 2.13
N GLN A 71 -2.38 -4.95 2.21
CA GLN A 71 -1.62 -4.07 1.33
C GLN A 71 -0.58 -3.29 2.12
N TYR A 72 0.63 -3.19 1.58
CA TYR A 72 1.71 -2.42 2.19
C TYR A 72 2.48 -1.63 1.15
N MET A 73 2.94 -0.44 1.51
CA MET A 73 3.86 0.35 0.70
C MET A 73 5.27 0.31 1.29
N VAL A 74 6.28 0.21 0.44
CA VAL A 74 7.67 0.16 0.89
C VAL A 74 8.17 1.55 1.25
N PHE A 75 8.54 1.76 2.52
CA PHE A 75 9.06 3.05 3.00
C PHE A 75 10.59 3.12 2.95
N LYS A 76 11.28 2.05 3.39
CA LYS A 76 12.75 1.92 3.28
C LYS A 76 13.15 0.46 3.18
N THR A 77 14.35 0.21 2.66
CA THR A 77 14.88 -1.16 2.46
C THR A 77 15.98 -1.55 3.44
N LYS A 78 16.52 -0.61 4.23
CA LYS A 78 17.57 -0.86 5.23
C LYS A 78 17.37 -0.01 6.49
N PRO A 79 16.83 -0.57 7.59
CA PRO A 79 16.14 -1.87 7.63
C PRO A 79 14.90 -1.86 6.72
N LEU A 80 14.41 -3.03 6.30
CA LEU A 80 13.16 -3.10 5.52
C LEU A 80 12.03 -2.58 6.40
N THR A 81 11.29 -1.60 5.90
CA THR A 81 10.15 -1.03 6.61
C THR A 81 9.01 -0.78 5.64
N LEU A 82 7.83 -1.19 6.08
CA LEU A 82 6.61 -1.22 5.30
C LEU A 82 5.54 -0.38 6.01
N LEU A 83 4.76 0.33 5.21
CA LEU A 83 3.58 1.08 5.63
C LEU A 83 2.35 0.23 5.37
N HIS A 84 1.56 -0.06 6.41
CA HIS A 84 0.26 -0.68 6.19
C HIS A 84 -0.70 0.29 5.50
N ILE A 85 -1.40 -0.20 4.48
CA ILE A 85 -2.36 0.56 3.69
C ILE A 85 -3.78 0.24 4.18
N PRO A 86 -4.48 1.18 4.84
CA PRO A 86 -5.80 0.96 5.41
C PRO A 86 -6.92 1.19 4.39
N LEU A 87 -6.76 0.69 3.16
CA LEU A 87 -7.76 0.80 2.10
C LEU A 87 -8.49 -0.53 1.87
N GLY A 88 -9.71 -0.46 1.33
CA GLY A 88 -10.63 -1.60 1.24
C GLY A 88 -10.99 -2.17 2.62
N ASP A 89 -10.93 -3.49 2.76
CA ASP A 89 -11.17 -4.18 4.05
C ASP A 89 -10.07 -3.97 5.09
N ALA A 90 -9.00 -3.22 4.76
CA ALA A 90 -7.87 -2.91 5.63
C ALA A 90 -7.23 -4.16 6.27
N TRP A 91 -7.17 -5.27 5.53
CA TRP A 91 -6.54 -6.50 5.99
C TRP A 91 -5.10 -6.28 6.43
N ASP A 92 -4.71 -6.92 7.54
CA ASP A 92 -3.33 -6.93 8.04
C ASP A 92 -2.82 -8.38 8.16
N LEU A 93 -1.52 -8.55 7.96
CA LEU A 93 -0.80 -9.79 8.18
C LEU A 93 -0.34 -9.85 9.64
N PRO A 94 -0.59 -10.98 10.33
CA PRO A 94 -0.06 -11.14 11.66
C PRO A 94 1.47 -11.15 11.65
N ASP A 95 2.08 -10.64 12.72
CA ASP A 95 3.53 -10.46 12.86
C ASP A 95 4.38 -11.68 12.46
N TYR A 96 3.88 -12.89 12.72
CA TYR A 96 4.60 -14.12 12.40
C TYR A 96 4.73 -14.38 10.89
N GLN A 97 3.82 -13.87 10.06
CA GLN A 97 3.93 -13.94 8.59
C GLN A 97 4.85 -12.84 8.05
N MET A 98 4.87 -11.67 8.69
CA MET A 98 5.77 -10.57 8.35
C MET A 98 7.22 -10.86 8.76
N ARG A 99 7.40 -11.65 9.82
CA ARG A 99 8.70 -12.04 10.33
C ARG A 99 9.47 -12.85 9.28
N GLY A 100 10.59 -12.29 8.84
CA GLY A 100 11.50 -12.95 7.90
C GLY A 100 11.33 -12.51 6.46
N LEU A 101 10.39 -11.61 6.15
CA LEU A 101 10.31 -10.94 4.87
C LEU A 101 11.60 -10.15 4.60
N ARG A 102 12.19 -10.36 3.41
CA ARG A 102 13.44 -9.72 2.99
C ARG A 102 13.18 -8.83 1.78
N VAL A 103 14.11 -7.90 1.53
CA VAL A 103 14.08 -7.02 0.36
C VAL A 103 13.99 -7.83 -0.95
N LYS A 104 14.62 -9.01 -1.04
CA LYS A 104 14.53 -9.86 -2.23
C LYS A 104 13.11 -10.38 -2.49
N ASP A 105 12.33 -10.63 -1.43
CA ASP A 105 10.97 -11.15 -1.56
C ASP A 105 10.04 -10.01 -2.00
N VAL A 106 10.26 -8.79 -1.47
CA VAL A 106 9.59 -7.56 -1.94
C VAL A 106 9.88 -7.30 -3.42
N LYS A 107 11.14 -7.41 -3.86
CA LYS A 107 11.49 -7.27 -5.29
C LYS A 107 10.72 -8.23 -6.16
N GLU A 108 10.56 -9.48 -5.71
CA GLU A 108 9.84 -10.50 -6.45
C GLU A 108 8.34 -10.19 -6.55
N LEU A 109 7.71 -9.76 -5.45
CA LEU A 109 6.31 -9.34 -5.44
C LEU A 109 6.05 -8.16 -6.39
N VAL A 110 6.90 -7.12 -6.34
CA VAL A 110 6.82 -5.96 -7.24
C VAL A 110 7.00 -6.38 -8.70
N ARG A 111 7.97 -7.26 -8.97
CA ARG A 111 8.20 -7.79 -10.33
C ARG A 111 6.97 -8.53 -10.84
N GLN A 112 6.34 -9.37 -10.03
CA GLN A 112 5.15 -10.12 -10.40
C GLN A 112 3.97 -9.19 -10.69
N ASP A 113 3.74 -8.17 -9.86
CA ASP A 113 2.66 -7.20 -10.05
C ASP A 113 2.83 -6.41 -11.36
N ARG A 114 4.04 -5.91 -11.63
CA ARG A 114 4.36 -5.22 -12.89
C ARG A 114 4.21 -6.13 -14.11
N ALA A 115 4.71 -7.36 -14.03
CA ALA A 115 4.60 -8.33 -15.12
C ALA A 115 3.14 -8.68 -15.42
N LEU A 116 2.30 -8.80 -14.38
CA LEU A 116 0.87 -9.01 -14.55
C LEU A 116 0.20 -7.80 -15.21
N GLY A 117 0.53 -6.58 -14.77
CA GLY A 117 0.03 -5.36 -15.37
C GLY A 117 0.38 -5.23 -16.86
N ASP A 118 1.59 -5.64 -17.26
CA ASP A 118 2.02 -5.60 -18.65
C ASP A 118 1.32 -6.65 -19.54
N LEU A 119 0.84 -7.77 -18.98
CA LEU A 119 0.08 -8.79 -19.73
C LEU A 119 -1.32 -8.33 -20.16
N PHE A 120 -1.91 -7.40 -19.41
CA PHE A 120 -3.28 -6.93 -19.61
C PHE A 120 -3.37 -5.46 -20.08
N ARG A 121 -2.23 -4.90 -20.51
CA ARG A 121 -2.15 -3.55 -21.09
C ARG A 121 -2.47 -3.51 -22.57
#